data_AF-A0A5Y8SF39-F1
#
_entry.id   AF-A0A5Y8SF39-F1
#
_cell.length_a   1.000
_cell.length_b   1.000
_cell.length_c   1.000
_cell.angle_alpha   90.00
_cell.angle_beta   90.00
_cell.angle_gamma   90.00
#
_symmetry.space_group_name_H-M   'P 1'
#
loop_
_entity.id
_entity.type
_entity.pdbx_description
1 polymer ?
#
loop_
_entity_poly.entity_id
_entity_poly.type
_entity_poly.pdbx_seq_one_letter_code
_entity_poly.pdbx_strand_id
1 'polypeptide(L)'
;MSETYEIYTPNGLILEVDKNTNQIILYDGGAKVGKYTQEYSKALFEAHNIKQNSPYKDYQPQYLDPEFHTGEKSTLLEFKDWQSIYLKDPIKGAIAPWTKAEKAYYKSLKTKKERYKYLVIRSGIRSVVIDIPYEAIGAVDEKGNVDPKYEKLYRIVDDNKHNLRSSLFHNEWGMAAGILGDYKYLANDMSQNGFNARFIQATILYIQLSGGSSILDKPHLLGAIYGYADIAVGSGLVGVHKNPLREQEIKTLAKTLKPDEFGMLPFIDEIMGVDWVIDYNKYRIARDESGDIYKALRSDIVEGKIKDPRDIDSTYESRREFDRYRGGYYNGMVTGYGTDTPNDWSEEEAQLFNDTLILHAKLAALTPPQGYPNAPRYFTPENLEWYYKRHKLDRLLDPRIPAIYRYNFPEDLRAKIRAYAKEHNIKE
;
A
#
# COMPACT_ATOMS: atom_id res chain seq x y z
N MET A 1 7.02 -41.58 10.30
CA MET A 1 6.57 -40.18 10.16
C MET A 1 6.42 -39.94 8.68
N SER A 2 5.25 -39.53 8.20
CA SER A 2 5.16 -39.09 6.80
C SER A 2 6.01 -37.84 6.64
N GLU A 3 6.74 -37.75 5.54
CA GLU A 3 7.49 -36.54 5.26
C GLU A 3 6.52 -35.43 4.85
N THR A 4 6.75 -34.22 5.37
CA THR A 4 5.95 -33.04 5.03
C THR A 4 6.79 -31.96 4.35
N TYR A 5 6.13 -31.02 3.68
CA TYR A 5 6.71 -29.75 3.25
C TYR A 5 5.79 -28.58 3.61
N GLU A 6 6.34 -27.37 3.65
CA GLU A 6 5.61 -26.18 4.10
C GLU A 6 5.09 -25.35 2.92
N ILE A 7 3.87 -24.84 3.08
CA ILE A 7 3.36 -23.70 2.30
C ILE A 7 3.01 -22.55 3.23
N TYR A 8 2.89 -21.35 2.67
CA TYR A 8 2.68 -20.11 3.41
C TYR A 8 1.44 -19.38 2.92
N THR A 9 0.50 -19.10 3.83
CA THR A 9 -0.71 -18.31 3.58
C THR A 9 -0.38 -16.82 3.36
N PRO A 10 -1.33 -15.98 2.87
CA PRO A 10 -1.12 -14.53 2.71
C PRO A 10 -0.68 -13.81 3.99
N ASN A 11 -1.25 -14.17 5.14
CA ASN A 11 -0.90 -13.62 6.45
C ASN A 11 0.34 -14.21 7.11
N GLY A 12 0.94 -15.23 6.50
CA GLY A 12 2.21 -15.80 6.91
C GLY A 12 2.11 -16.95 7.90
N LEU A 13 0.94 -17.58 8.01
CA LEU A 13 0.79 -18.89 8.66
C LEU A 13 1.50 -19.95 7.81
N ILE A 14 2.10 -20.92 8.49
CA ILE A 14 2.77 -22.07 7.90
C ILE A 14 1.77 -23.22 7.93
N LEU A 15 1.55 -23.85 6.77
CA LEU A 15 0.74 -25.06 6.67
C LEU A 15 1.63 -26.22 6.23
N GLU A 16 1.45 -27.35 6.88
CA GLU A 16 2.15 -28.59 6.52
C GLU A 16 1.36 -29.35 5.46
N VAL A 17 2.08 -29.91 4.49
CA VAL A 17 1.52 -30.72 3.40
C VAL A 17 2.18 -32.09 3.43
N ASP A 18 1.38 -33.14 3.46
CA ASP A 18 1.88 -34.52 3.36
C ASP A 18 2.48 -34.77 1.96
N LYS A 19 3.74 -35.21 1.89
CA LYS A 19 4.44 -35.41 0.61
C LYS A 19 3.87 -36.56 -0.22
N ASN A 20 3.22 -37.55 0.39
CA ASN A 20 2.73 -38.73 -0.32
C ASN A 20 1.36 -38.47 -0.95
N THR A 21 0.49 -37.75 -0.22
CA THR A 21 -0.88 -37.49 -0.66
C THR A 21 -1.07 -36.11 -1.26
N ASN A 22 -0.10 -35.19 -1.05
CA ASN A 22 -0.20 -33.78 -1.41
C ASN A 22 -1.42 -33.09 -0.77
N GLN A 23 -1.83 -33.57 0.41
CA GLN A 23 -2.94 -33.01 1.19
C GLN A 23 -2.41 -32.08 2.27
N ILE A 24 -3.06 -30.92 2.40
CA ILE A 24 -2.74 -29.94 3.45
C ILE A 24 -3.34 -30.43 4.76
N ILE A 25 -2.54 -30.39 5.82
CA ILE A 25 -2.99 -30.71 7.18
C ILE A 25 -3.66 -29.45 7.76
N LEU A 26 -4.98 -29.44 7.74
CA LEU A 26 -5.80 -28.33 8.25
C LEU A 26 -6.41 -28.67 9.61
N TYR A 27 -6.52 -27.66 10.47
CA TYR A 27 -7.23 -27.78 11.74
C TYR A 27 -8.74 -27.70 11.53
N ASP A 28 -9.53 -28.50 12.24
CA ASP A 28 -11.00 -28.49 12.10
C ASP A 28 -11.70 -27.38 12.91
N GLY A 29 -10.98 -26.69 13.80
CA GLY A 29 -11.57 -25.64 14.64
C GLY A 29 -12.63 -26.15 15.62
N GLY A 30 -12.78 -27.47 15.79
CA GLY A 30 -13.91 -28.07 16.48
C GLY A 30 -15.22 -28.13 15.66
N ALA A 31 -15.19 -27.81 14.37
CA ALA A 31 -16.33 -27.88 13.46
C ALA A 31 -16.35 -29.19 12.65
N LYS A 32 -17.49 -29.51 12.04
CA LYS A 32 -17.57 -30.57 11.02
C LYS A 32 -17.00 -30.02 9.71
N VAL A 33 -15.97 -30.66 9.18
CA VAL A 33 -15.26 -30.24 7.95
C VAL A 33 -15.25 -31.38 6.92
N GLY A 34 -14.63 -31.19 5.77
CA GLY A 34 -14.54 -32.20 4.70
C GLY A 34 -15.32 -31.88 3.42
N LYS A 35 -16.41 -31.10 3.50
CA LYS A 35 -17.27 -30.78 2.35
C LYS A 35 -16.55 -29.94 1.30
N TYR A 36 -15.70 -29.00 1.75
CA TYR A 36 -15.04 -27.99 0.90
C TYR A 36 -13.51 -28.10 0.91
N THR A 37 -12.95 -29.09 1.60
CA THR A 37 -11.51 -29.21 1.87
C THR A 37 -10.69 -29.27 0.59
N GLN A 38 -11.21 -29.91 -0.46
CA GLN A 38 -10.51 -30.03 -1.73
C GLN A 38 -10.42 -28.69 -2.46
N GLU A 39 -11.53 -27.95 -2.57
CA GLU A 39 -11.59 -26.62 -3.16
C GLU A 39 -10.73 -25.63 -2.37
N TYR A 40 -10.84 -25.66 -1.04
CA TYR A 40 -10.05 -24.79 -0.18
C TYR A 40 -8.55 -25.07 -0.29
N SER A 41 -8.16 -26.35 -0.34
CA SER A 41 -6.76 -26.73 -0.55
C SER A 41 -6.21 -26.21 -1.89
N LYS A 42 -7.00 -26.25 -2.97
CA LYS A 42 -6.62 -25.65 -4.26
C LYS A 42 -6.37 -24.14 -4.12
N ALA A 43 -7.25 -23.42 -3.43
CA ALA A 43 -7.12 -22.00 -3.20
C ALA A 43 -5.86 -21.65 -2.37
N LEU A 44 -5.53 -22.45 -1.36
CA LEU A 44 -4.31 -22.31 -0.56
C LEU A 44 -3.04 -22.51 -1.39
N PHE A 45 -3.00 -23.54 -2.24
CA PHE A 45 -1.87 -23.74 -3.16
C PHE A 45 -1.76 -22.60 -4.18
N GLU A 46 -2.88 -22.14 -4.74
CA GLU A 46 -2.89 -21.00 -5.66
C GLU A 46 -2.35 -19.74 -4.97
N ALA A 47 -2.86 -19.42 -3.77
CA ALA A 47 -2.41 -18.28 -2.98
C ALA A 47 -0.90 -18.35 -2.67
N HIS A 48 -0.41 -19.53 -2.29
CA HIS A 48 1.02 -19.75 -2.09
C HIS A 48 1.82 -19.50 -3.38
N ASN A 49 1.39 -20.08 -4.50
CA ASN A 49 2.06 -19.96 -5.80
C ASN A 49 2.08 -18.52 -6.32
N ILE A 50 1.00 -17.76 -6.13
CA ILE A 50 0.93 -16.33 -6.48
C ILE A 50 2.02 -15.55 -5.72
N LYS A 51 2.18 -15.81 -4.42
CA LYS A 51 3.19 -15.13 -3.60
C LYS A 51 4.62 -15.48 -4.03
N GLN A 52 4.89 -16.75 -4.33
CA GLN A 52 6.20 -17.19 -4.82
C GLN A 52 6.55 -16.59 -6.19
N ASN A 53 5.52 -16.36 -7.02
CA ASN A 53 5.66 -15.77 -8.36
C ASN A 53 5.37 -14.26 -8.40
N SER A 54 5.58 -13.55 -7.28
CA SER A 54 5.51 -12.09 -7.26
C SER A 54 6.45 -11.48 -8.32
N PRO A 55 6.07 -10.37 -8.98
CA PRO A 55 6.98 -9.63 -9.87
C PRO A 55 8.21 -9.07 -9.16
N TYR A 56 8.21 -9.08 -7.83
CA TYR A 56 9.33 -8.64 -7.01
C TYR A 56 10.07 -9.81 -6.35
N LYS A 57 9.85 -11.05 -6.79
CA LYS A 57 10.47 -12.25 -6.19
C LYS A 57 12.00 -12.17 -6.11
N ASP A 58 12.61 -11.46 -7.05
CA ASP A 58 14.06 -11.27 -7.17
C ASP A 58 14.60 -10.08 -6.33
N TYR A 59 13.75 -9.39 -5.58
CA TYR A 59 14.16 -8.31 -4.68
C TYR A 59 15.20 -8.80 -3.66
N GLN A 60 16.37 -8.16 -3.65
CA GLN A 60 17.46 -8.47 -2.72
C GLN A 60 17.61 -7.36 -1.67
N PRO A 61 17.34 -7.65 -0.38
CA PRO A 61 17.53 -6.68 0.69
C PRO A 61 19.02 -6.37 0.91
N GLN A 62 19.32 -5.18 1.40
CA GLN A 62 20.67 -4.77 1.78
C GLN A 62 20.67 -4.37 3.26
N TYR A 63 21.02 -5.31 4.13
CA TYR A 63 20.91 -5.10 5.57
C TYR A 63 22.00 -4.18 6.12
N LEU A 64 21.60 -3.26 6.98
CA LEU A 64 22.54 -2.48 7.79
C LEU A 64 23.22 -3.38 8.82
N ASP A 65 24.52 -3.14 9.04
CA ASP A 65 25.35 -3.91 9.95
C ASP A 65 25.44 -3.25 11.35
N PRO A 66 24.85 -3.85 12.41
CA PRO A 66 24.98 -3.37 13.77
C PRO A 66 26.36 -3.56 14.40
N GLU A 67 27.24 -4.38 13.82
CA GLU A 67 28.57 -4.64 14.38
C GLU A 67 29.58 -3.53 14.01
N PHE A 68 30.65 -3.42 14.81
CA PHE A 68 31.76 -2.50 14.54
C PHE A 68 32.96 -3.28 14.03
N HIS A 69 33.33 -3.04 12.77
CA HIS A 69 34.52 -3.63 12.16
C HIS A 69 35.63 -2.58 12.03
N THR A 70 36.83 -2.93 12.50
CA THR A 70 38.00 -2.02 12.42
C THR A 70 38.34 -1.74 10.96
N GLY A 71 38.39 -0.46 10.58
CA GLY A 71 38.68 -0.03 9.20
C GLY A 71 37.44 0.15 8.31
N GLU A 72 36.24 -0.16 8.81
CA GLU A 72 34.98 0.03 8.08
C GLU A 72 34.13 1.16 8.68
N LYS A 73 33.31 1.79 7.85
CA LYS A 73 32.37 2.82 8.30
C LYS A 73 31.18 2.15 8.97
N SER A 74 31.01 2.35 10.28
CA SER A 74 29.83 1.89 11.02
C SER A 74 28.53 2.41 10.40
N THR A 75 27.50 1.54 10.36
CA THR A 75 26.16 1.93 9.90
C THR A 75 25.30 2.55 11.02
N LEU A 76 25.82 2.66 12.25
CA LEU A 76 25.09 3.18 13.40
C LEU A 76 24.57 4.61 13.19
N LEU A 77 25.37 5.48 12.55
CA LEU A 77 24.97 6.86 12.30
C LEU A 77 23.83 6.93 11.26
N GLU A 78 23.90 6.11 10.21
CA GLU A 78 22.83 5.97 9.20
C GLU A 78 21.55 5.47 9.85
N PHE A 79 21.64 4.44 10.70
CA PHE A 79 20.51 3.93 11.47
C PHE A 79 19.92 5.00 12.40
N LYS A 80 20.74 5.73 13.16
CA LYS A 80 20.24 6.73 14.13
C LYS A 80 19.59 7.92 13.44
N ASP A 81 20.14 8.36 12.31
CA ASP A 81 19.53 9.36 11.45
C ASP A 81 18.15 8.90 10.96
N TRP A 82 18.05 7.69 10.40
CA TRP A 82 16.77 7.11 9.99
C TRP A 82 15.79 6.94 11.17
N GLN A 83 16.23 6.37 12.30
CA GLN A 83 15.39 6.19 13.49
C GLN A 83 14.75 7.51 13.95
N SER A 84 15.49 8.61 13.87
CA SER A 84 15.04 9.92 14.34
C SER A 84 13.87 10.52 13.53
N ILE A 85 13.66 10.08 12.28
CA ILE A 85 12.60 10.65 11.44
C ILE A 85 11.20 10.22 11.91
N TYR A 86 11.08 9.08 12.61
CA TYR A 86 9.82 8.56 13.14
C TYR A 86 9.40 9.19 14.48
N LEU A 87 10.23 10.07 15.06
CA LEU A 87 9.91 10.81 16.28
C LEU A 87 9.13 12.10 16.00
N LYS A 88 8.86 12.40 14.73
CA LYS A 88 8.22 13.64 14.26
C LYS A 88 7.37 13.33 13.04
N ASP A 89 6.48 14.26 12.71
CA ASP A 89 5.77 14.22 11.44
C ASP A 89 6.74 14.22 10.24
N PRO A 90 6.35 13.61 9.10
CA PRO A 90 7.22 13.54 7.93
C PRO A 90 7.64 14.94 7.46
N ILE A 91 8.94 15.12 7.24
CA ILE A 91 9.46 16.37 6.69
C ILE A 91 8.96 16.50 5.25
N LYS A 92 8.24 17.59 4.98
CA LYS A 92 7.69 17.91 3.66
C LYS A 92 8.81 17.93 2.60
N GLY A 93 8.62 17.17 1.53
CA GLY A 93 9.59 17.04 0.44
C GLY A 93 10.82 16.17 0.76
N ALA A 94 10.89 15.52 1.92
CA ALA A 94 11.99 14.60 2.24
C ALA A 94 11.66 13.12 1.99
N ILE A 95 10.38 12.76 1.94
CA ILE A 95 9.92 11.39 1.71
C ILE A 95 9.67 11.17 0.23
N ALA A 96 10.26 10.11 -0.32
CA ALA A 96 10.20 9.74 -1.74
C ALA A 96 10.29 10.95 -2.69
N PRO A 97 11.27 11.85 -2.50
CA PRO A 97 11.25 13.17 -3.12
C PRO A 97 11.32 13.09 -4.64
N TRP A 98 10.81 14.12 -5.30
CA TRP A 98 10.98 14.27 -6.73
C TRP A 98 12.36 14.84 -7.03
N THR A 99 13.16 14.10 -7.80
CA THR A 99 14.48 14.57 -8.23
C THR A 99 14.37 15.73 -9.22
N LYS A 100 15.44 16.51 -9.42
CA LYS A 100 15.40 17.61 -10.39
C LYS A 100 15.22 17.09 -11.81
N ALA A 101 15.92 15.99 -12.15
CA ALA A 101 15.75 15.29 -13.42
C ALA A 101 14.31 14.81 -13.63
N GLU A 102 13.70 14.22 -12.60
CA GLU A 102 12.32 13.74 -12.65
C GLU A 102 11.32 14.87 -12.91
N LYS A 103 11.41 15.96 -12.15
CA LYS A 103 10.51 17.12 -12.32
C LYS A 103 10.59 17.68 -13.73
N ALA A 104 11.80 17.80 -14.27
CA ALA A 104 12.01 18.33 -15.60
C ALA A 104 11.45 17.41 -16.68
N TYR A 105 11.72 16.09 -16.58
CA TYR A 105 11.13 15.11 -17.48
C TYR A 105 9.60 15.13 -17.43
N TYR A 106 9.01 15.12 -16.23
CA TYR A 106 7.56 15.18 -16.06
C TYR A 106 6.94 16.42 -16.71
N LYS A 107 7.54 17.60 -16.48
CA LYS A 107 7.10 18.87 -17.09
C LYS A 107 7.26 18.89 -18.61
N SER A 108 8.14 18.06 -19.17
CA SER A 108 8.33 17.95 -20.62
C SER A 108 7.18 17.22 -21.33
N LEU A 109 6.43 16.38 -20.60
CA LEU A 109 5.30 15.61 -21.12
C LEU A 109 4.19 16.54 -21.62
N LYS A 110 3.69 16.28 -22.83
CA LYS A 110 2.87 17.22 -23.63
C LYS A 110 1.38 16.99 -23.50
N THR A 111 0.97 15.79 -23.10
CA THR A 111 -0.44 15.42 -23.01
C THR A 111 -0.84 15.04 -21.59
N LYS A 112 -2.12 15.22 -21.28
CA LYS A 112 -2.68 14.75 -20.01
C LYS A 112 -2.52 13.24 -19.86
N LYS A 113 -2.69 12.45 -20.93
CA LYS A 113 -2.52 10.98 -20.92
C LYS A 113 -1.09 10.57 -20.55
N GLU A 114 -0.07 11.22 -21.10
CA GLU A 114 1.32 10.95 -20.72
C GLU A 114 1.59 11.26 -19.24
N ARG A 115 1.09 12.41 -18.76
CA ARG A 115 1.20 12.82 -17.36
C ARG A 115 0.45 11.90 -16.40
N TYR A 116 -0.75 11.47 -16.79
CA TYR A 116 -1.56 10.49 -16.10
C TYR A 116 -0.80 9.18 -15.93
N LYS A 117 -0.33 8.63 -17.06
CA LYS A 117 0.46 7.40 -17.09
C LYS A 117 1.68 7.49 -16.18
N TYR A 118 2.40 8.61 -16.24
CA TYR A 118 3.56 8.83 -15.38
C TYR A 118 3.20 8.77 -13.90
N LEU A 119 2.15 9.47 -13.47
CA LEU A 119 1.73 9.51 -12.06
C LEU A 119 1.27 8.14 -11.56
N VAL A 120 0.53 7.38 -12.36
CA VAL A 120 0.14 6.00 -12.03
C VAL A 120 1.38 5.11 -11.86
N ILE A 121 2.34 5.18 -12.79
CA ILE A 121 3.60 4.41 -12.68
C ILE A 121 4.38 4.81 -11.43
N ARG A 122 4.54 6.13 -11.20
CA ARG A 122 5.25 6.67 -10.04
C ARG A 122 4.62 6.23 -8.72
N SER A 123 3.29 6.17 -8.65
CA SER A 123 2.55 5.75 -7.45
C SER A 123 2.87 4.32 -6.99
N GLY A 124 3.37 3.47 -7.90
CA GLY A 124 3.59 2.05 -7.64
C GLY A 124 2.32 1.20 -7.57
N ILE A 125 1.13 1.77 -7.79
CA ILE A 125 -0.13 1.02 -7.83
C ILE A 125 -0.18 0.12 -9.08
N ARG A 126 -0.66 -1.10 -8.87
CA ARG A 126 -0.97 -2.12 -9.88
C ARG A 126 -2.36 -2.67 -9.61
N SER A 127 -3.07 -3.03 -10.67
CA SER A 127 -4.30 -3.82 -10.55
C SER A 127 -3.97 -5.22 -10.09
N VAL A 128 -4.76 -5.75 -9.15
CA VAL A 128 -4.62 -7.12 -8.63
C VAL A 128 -5.69 -8.07 -9.18
N VAL A 129 -6.68 -7.53 -9.88
CA VAL A 129 -7.81 -8.30 -10.44
C VAL A 129 -7.61 -8.65 -11.90
N ILE A 130 -6.84 -7.83 -12.63
CA ILE A 130 -6.48 -8.04 -14.03
C ILE A 130 -5.13 -7.37 -14.34
N ASP A 131 -4.32 -7.98 -15.21
CA ASP A 131 -3.08 -7.36 -15.66
C ASP A 131 -3.39 -6.17 -16.60
N ILE A 132 -2.77 -5.02 -16.32
CA ILE A 132 -2.92 -3.81 -17.11
C ILE A 132 -1.51 -3.40 -17.56
N PRO A 133 -1.19 -3.55 -18.85
CA PRO A 133 0.13 -3.21 -19.32
C PRO A 133 0.32 -1.68 -19.35
N TYR A 134 1.55 -1.19 -19.24
CA TYR A 134 1.83 0.24 -19.07
C TYR A 134 1.26 1.12 -20.19
N GLU A 135 1.16 0.60 -21.41
CA GLU A 135 0.58 1.27 -22.57
C GLU A 135 -0.95 1.42 -22.53
N ALA A 136 -1.63 0.64 -21.69
CA ALA A 136 -3.08 0.74 -21.46
C ALA A 136 -3.44 1.73 -20.34
N ILE A 137 -2.46 2.22 -19.59
CA ILE A 137 -2.70 3.23 -18.55
C ILE A 137 -3.20 4.52 -19.20
N GLY A 138 -4.35 5.03 -18.74
CA GLY A 138 -5.04 6.15 -19.37
C GLY A 138 -5.61 5.83 -20.77
N ALA A 139 -5.99 4.57 -21.02
CA ALA A 139 -6.71 4.16 -22.23
C ALA A 139 -8.09 4.84 -22.37
N VAL A 140 -8.71 5.24 -21.26
CA VAL A 140 -9.96 6.01 -21.22
C VAL A 140 -9.62 7.49 -21.07
N ASP A 141 -10.10 8.32 -22.00
CA ASP A 141 -9.93 9.76 -21.91
C ASP A 141 -11.00 10.40 -21.00
N GLU A 142 -10.89 11.71 -20.78
CA GLU A 142 -11.81 12.45 -19.90
C GLU A 142 -13.26 12.50 -20.41
N LYS A 143 -13.48 12.24 -21.69
CA LYS A 143 -14.81 12.17 -22.31
C LYS A 143 -15.38 10.76 -22.24
N GLY A 144 -14.63 9.79 -21.70
CA GLY A 144 -14.99 8.38 -21.67
C GLY A 144 -14.71 7.64 -22.98
N ASN A 145 -13.97 8.24 -23.92
CA ASN A 145 -13.58 7.50 -25.12
C ASN A 145 -12.47 6.52 -24.77
N VAL A 146 -12.63 5.29 -25.25
CA VAL A 146 -11.68 4.20 -25.02
C VAL A 146 -10.78 4.05 -26.23
N ASP A 147 -9.49 3.92 -26.00
CA ASP A 147 -8.53 3.52 -27.02
C ASP A 147 -8.92 2.15 -27.60
N PRO A 148 -9.25 2.04 -28.91
CA PRO A 148 -9.77 0.81 -29.50
C PRO A 148 -8.87 -0.41 -29.29
N LYS A 149 -7.56 -0.20 -29.11
CA LYS A 149 -6.60 -1.28 -28.83
C LYS A 149 -6.89 -1.99 -27.50
N TYR A 150 -7.49 -1.29 -26.52
CA TYR A 150 -7.75 -1.81 -25.18
C TYR A 150 -9.24 -1.96 -24.87
N GLU A 151 -10.13 -1.89 -25.87
CA GLU A 151 -11.59 -2.00 -25.69
C GLU A 151 -11.98 -3.26 -24.88
N LYS A 152 -11.41 -4.43 -25.21
CA LYS A 152 -11.69 -5.68 -24.49
C LYS A 152 -11.28 -5.60 -23.01
N LEU A 153 -10.11 -5.03 -22.73
CA LEU A 153 -9.61 -4.86 -21.36
C LEU A 153 -10.50 -3.89 -20.59
N TYR A 154 -10.86 -2.76 -21.21
CA TYR A 154 -11.79 -1.79 -20.65
C TYR A 154 -13.13 -2.43 -20.29
N ARG A 155 -13.75 -3.19 -21.20
CA ARG A 155 -15.06 -3.82 -20.94
C ARG A 155 -15.04 -4.76 -19.75
N ILE A 156 -14.02 -5.60 -19.63
CA ILE A 156 -13.87 -6.50 -18.47
C ILE A 156 -13.84 -5.69 -17.17
N VAL A 157 -13.09 -4.58 -17.15
CA VAL A 157 -13.00 -3.72 -15.97
C VAL A 157 -14.30 -2.96 -15.71
N ASP A 158 -14.92 -2.41 -16.75
CA ASP A 158 -16.15 -1.61 -16.67
C ASP A 158 -17.32 -2.45 -16.16
N ASP A 159 -17.45 -3.68 -16.64
CA ASP A 159 -18.49 -4.63 -16.21
C ASP A 159 -18.32 -5.06 -14.73
N ASN A 160 -17.11 -4.95 -14.17
CA ASN A 160 -16.79 -5.40 -12.82
C ASN A 160 -16.49 -4.27 -11.82
N LYS A 161 -16.34 -3.01 -12.23
CA LYS A 161 -16.03 -1.89 -11.30
C LYS A 161 -17.10 -1.62 -10.24
N HIS A 162 -18.31 -2.13 -10.45
CA HIS A 162 -19.42 -2.09 -9.50
C HIS A 162 -19.66 -3.44 -8.80
N ASN A 163 -18.70 -4.35 -8.84
CA ASN A 163 -18.81 -5.66 -8.20
C ASN A 163 -19.01 -5.50 -6.68
N LEU A 164 -20.15 -5.97 -6.16
CA LEU A 164 -20.52 -5.86 -4.74
C LEU A 164 -20.28 -7.17 -3.96
N ARG A 165 -19.47 -8.08 -4.50
CA ARG A 165 -19.17 -9.38 -3.88
C ARG A 165 -18.49 -9.22 -2.51
N SER A 166 -17.61 -8.23 -2.38
CA SER A 166 -17.13 -7.70 -1.12
C SER A 166 -16.62 -6.27 -1.33
N SER A 167 -16.48 -5.49 -0.26
CA SER A 167 -15.87 -4.15 -0.33
C SER A 167 -14.46 -4.20 -0.94
N LEU A 168 -13.67 -5.23 -0.62
CA LEU A 168 -12.33 -5.38 -1.19
C LEU A 168 -12.36 -5.65 -2.71
N PHE A 169 -13.26 -6.52 -3.20
CA PHE A 169 -13.42 -6.75 -4.64
C PHE A 169 -13.88 -5.49 -5.36
N HIS A 170 -14.85 -4.77 -4.78
CA HIS A 170 -15.32 -3.50 -5.32
C HIS A 170 -14.16 -2.52 -5.50
N ASN A 171 -13.35 -2.37 -4.46
CA ASN A 171 -12.23 -1.44 -4.44
C ASN A 171 -11.17 -1.82 -5.45
N GLU A 172 -10.78 -3.09 -5.54
CA GLU A 172 -9.71 -3.51 -6.44
C GLU A 172 -10.12 -3.48 -7.93
N TRP A 173 -11.39 -3.72 -8.25
CA TRP A 173 -11.91 -3.43 -9.59
C TRP A 173 -11.99 -1.92 -9.88
N GLY A 174 -12.35 -1.12 -8.87
CA GLY A 174 -12.28 0.33 -8.93
C GLY A 174 -10.85 0.85 -9.20
N MET A 175 -9.83 0.26 -8.55
CA MET A 175 -8.42 0.56 -8.81
C MET A 175 -8.06 0.27 -10.27
N ALA A 176 -8.53 -0.84 -10.84
CA ALA A 176 -8.31 -1.17 -12.24
C ALA A 176 -8.94 -0.14 -13.20
N ALA A 177 -10.18 0.28 -12.94
CA ALA A 177 -10.85 1.33 -13.70
C ALA A 177 -10.11 2.67 -13.61
N GLY A 178 -9.66 2.99 -12.39
CA GLY A 178 -8.75 4.08 -12.09
C GLY A 178 -7.52 4.06 -12.98
N ILE A 179 -6.72 3.00 -12.94
CA ILE A 179 -5.50 2.87 -13.75
C ILE A 179 -5.77 3.05 -15.26
N LEU A 180 -6.91 2.56 -15.77
CA LEU A 180 -7.29 2.73 -17.18
C LEU A 180 -7.69 4.16 -17.55
N GLY A 181 -7.99 5.04 -16.60
CA GLY A 181 -8.28 6.45 -16.87
C GLY A 181 -9.43 7.03 -16.06
N ASP A 182 -10.32 6.19 -15.52
CA ASP A 182 -11.47 6.64 -14.72
C ASP A 182 -11.06 6.85 -13.26
N TYR A 183 -10.26 7.90 -13.03
CA TYR A 183 -9.63 8.20 -11.74
C TYR A 183 -10.62 8.29 -10.57
N LYS A 184 -11.91 8.53 -10.83
CA LYS A 184 -12.97 8.59 -9.82
C LYS A 184 -13.15 7.28 -9.06
N TYR A 185 -12.65 6.16 -9.59
CA TYR A 185 -12.71 4.84 -8.94
C TYR A 185 -11.45 4.47 -8.14
N LEU A 186 -10.40 5.30 -8.15
CA LEU A 186 -9.15 5.01 -7.45
C LEU A 186 -9.26 4.98 -5.93
N ALA A 187 -10.31 5.49 -5.31
CA ALA A 187 -10.40 5.56 -3.84
C ALA A 187 -11.84 5.44 -3.34
N ASN A 188 -12.69 4.70 -4.05
CA ASN A 188 -14.07 4.48 -3.60
C ASN A 188 -14.09 3.45 -2.46
N ASP A 189 -14.90 3.71 -1.42
CA ASP A 189 -15.19 2.86 -0.25
C ASP A 189 -14.03 2.62 0.76
N MET A 190 -13.63 3.71 1.43
CA MET A 190 -12.34 3.84 2.14
C MET A 190 -12.26 3.25 3.56
N SER A 191 -13.38 2.93 4.22
CA SER A 191 -13.37 2.66 5.67
C SER A 191 -13.33 1.18 6.06
N GLN A 192 -13.50 0.27 5.09
CA GLN A 192 -13.81 -1.13 5.40
C GLN A 192 -12.62 -2.08 5.30
N ASN A 193 -11.54 -1.72 4.58
CA ASN A 193 -10.43 -2.62 4.26
C ASN A 193 -9.14 -2.21 4.97
N GLY A 194 -8.23 -3.14 5.24
CA GLY A 194 -7.06 -2.87 6.07
C GLY A 194 -5.77 -2.48 5.33
N PHE A 195 -5.78 -2.41 4.00
CA PHE A 195 -4.64 -2.00 3.17
C PHE A 195 -4.42 -0.47 3.19
N ASN A 196 -4.24 0.08 4.39
CA ASN A 196 -4.17 1.51 4.69
C ASN A 196 -3.20 2.30 3.78
N ALA A 197 -1.99 1.79 3.57
CA ALA A 197 -0.98 2.49 2.76
C ALA A 197 -1.32 2.46 1.27
N ARG A 198 -1.87 1.33 0.77
CA ARG A 198 -2.37 1.25 -0.61
C ARG A 198 -3.50 2.26 -0.82
N PHE A 199 -4.40 2.32 0.14
CA PHE A 199 -5.55 3.22 0.13
C PHE A 199 -5.13 4.71 0.14
N ILE A 200 -4.21 5.09 1.04
CA ILE A 200 -3.65 6.46 1.06
C ILE A 200 -2.93 6.79 -0.24
N GLN A 201 -2.10 5.87 -0.77
CA GLN A 201 -1.42 6.08 -2.04
C GLN A 201 -2.41 6.33 -3.19
N ALA A 202 -3.53 5.59 -3.21
CA ALA A 202 -4.55 5.72 -4.23
C ALA A 202 -5.34 7.03 -4.09
N THR A 203 -5.57 7.49 -2.85
CA THR A 203 -6.19 8.80 -2.58
C THR A 203 -5.28 9.95 -3.01
N ILE A 204 -3.98 9.88 -2.72
CA ILE A 204 -3.04 10.89 -3.21
C ILE A 204 -2.98 10.86 -4.75
N LEU A 205 -2.96 9.69 -5.37
CA LEU A 205 -3.01 9.57 -6.83
C LEU A 205 -4.30 10.18 -7.38
N TYR A 206 -5.45 9.92 -6.77
CA TYR A 206 -6.72 10.55 -7.11
C TYR A 206 -6.62 12.08 -7.07
N ILE A 207 -6.09 12.66 -5.98
CA ILE A 207 -5.88 14.11 -5.85
C ILE A 207 -4.96 14.64 -6.95
N GLN A 208 -3.86 13.93 -7.25
CA GLN A 208 -2.94 14.32 -8.32
C GLN A 208 -3.63 14.36 -9.68
N LEU A 209 -4.46 13.36 -9.99
CA LEU A 209 -5.10 13.19 -11.28
C LEU A 209 -6.34 14.08 -11.46
N SER A 210 -7.10 14.31 -10.40
CA SER A 210 -8.32 15.15 -10.40
C SER A 210 -8.03 16.64 -10.24
N GLY A 211 -6.77 17.01 -10.01
CA GLY A 211 -6.43 18.39 -9.64
C GLY A 211 -6.96 18.77 -8.26
N GLY A 212 -7.20 17.80 -7.38
CA GLY A 212 -7.80 18.03 -6.07
C GLY A 212 -9.32 18.22 -6.09
N SER A 213 -9.97 18.10 -7.25
CA SER A 213 -11.42 18.16 -7.40
C SER A 213 -12.09 16.85 -6.95
N SER A 214 -13.30 16.95 -6.41
CA SER A 214 -14.18 15.83 -6.04
C SER A 214 -15.65 16.25 -5.97
N ILE A 215 -16.53 15.34 -5.54
CA ILE A 215 -17.94 15.65 -5.26
C ILE A 215 -18.13 16.65 -4.09
N LEU A 216 -17.10 16.88 -3.26
CA LEU A 216 -17.12 17.82 -2.14
C LEU A 216 -16.75 19.25 -2.54
N ASP A 217 -16.51 19.51 -3.82
CA ASP A 217 -16.08 20.82 -4.30
C ASP A 217 -17.11 21.92 -3.95
N LYS A 218 -16.57 23.08 -3.59
CA LYS A 218 -17.33 24.32 -3.37
C LYS A 218 -16.59 25.47 -4.05
N PRO A 219 -17.22 26.64 -4.27
CA PRO A 219 -16.50 27.81 -4.75
C PRO A 219 -15.24 28.05 -3.91
N HIS A 220 -14.07 28.07 -4.57
CA HIS A 220 -12.75 28.23 -3.94
C HIS A 220 -12.35 27.12 -2.96
N LEU A 221 -12.80 25.88 -3.17
CA LEU A 221 -12.41 24.72 -2.37
C LEU A 221 -12.19 23.47 -3.22
N LEU A 222 -10.97 22.93 -3.19
CA LEU A 222 -10.62 21.63 -3.75
C LEU A 222 -11.06 20.51 -2.79
N GLY A 223 -12.17 19.87 -3.13
CA GLY A 223 -12.87 18.94 -2.25
C GLY A 223 -12.10 17.66 -1.93
N ALA A 224 -11.26 17.15 -2.85
CA ALA A 224 -10.48 15.94 -2.59
C ALA A 224 -9.40 16.19 -1.53
N ILE A 225 -8.73 17.36 -1.60
CA ILE A 225 -7.72 17.77 -0.61
C ILE A 225 -8.40 18.04 0.73
N TYR A 226 -9.56 18.72 0.71
CA TYR A 226 -10.34 18.94 1.92
C TYR A 226 -10.79 17.62 2.55
N GLY A 227 -11.29 16.68 1.76
CA GLY A 227 -11.70 15.36 2.22
C GLY A 227 -10.56 14.55 2.82
N TYR A 228 -9.35 14.61 2.23
CA TYR A 228 -8.16 14.00 2.82
C TYR A 228 -7.85 14.59 4.21
N ALA A 229 -7.90 15.92 4.33
CA ALA A 229 -7.69 16.59 5.61
C ALA A 229 -8.71 16.16 6.66
N ASP A 230 -10.00 16.15 6.33
CA ASP A 230 -11.10 15.89 7.26
C ASP A 230 -11.16 14.40 7.69
N ILE A 231 -11.04 13.50 6.71
CA ILE A 231 -11.28 12.06 6.90
C ILE A 231 -9.99 11.35 7.34
N ALA A 232 -8.88 11.52 6.61
CA ALA A 232 -7.65 10.80 6.95
C ALA A 232 -6.97 11.44 8.17
N VAL A 233 -6.66 12.73 8.10
CA VAL A 233 -5.87 13.43 9.14
C VAL A 233 -6.73 13.85 10.33
N GLY A 234 -7.88 14.48 10.12
CA GLY A 234 -8.72 15.00 11.20
C GLY A 234 -9.40 13.91 12.03
N SER A 235 -9.73 12.78 11.38
CA SER A 235 -10.36 11.64 12.05
C SER A 235 -9.38 10.50 12.39
N GLY A 236 -8.11 10.57 11.96
CA GLY A 236 -7.12 9.52 12.18
C GLY A 236 -7.55 8.17 11.61
N LEU A 237 -8.14 8.17 10.41
CA LEU A 237 -8.59 6.96 9.74
C LEU A 237 -7.49 6.37 8.85
N VAL A 238 -7.70 5.15 8.36
CA VAL A 238 -6.84 4.49 7.35
C VAL A 238 -5.34 4.57 7.67
N GLY A 239 -4.99 4.30 8.93
CA GLY A 239 -3.59 4.26 9.37
C GLY A 239 -2.95 5.63 9.63
N VAL A 240 -3.63 6.76 9.41
CA VAL A 240 -3.07 8.11 9.55
C VAL A 240 -3.20 8.64 10.99
N HIS A 241 -2.25 9.48 11.42
CA HIS A 241 -2.25 10.08 12.76
C HIS A 241 -3.30 11.19 12.84
N LYS A 242 -4.05 11.22 13.94
CA LYS A 242 -4.97 12.31 14.19
C LYS A 242 -4.20 13.58 14.58
N ASN A 243 -4.15 14.56 13.68
CA ASN A 243 -3.38 15.79 13.89
C ASN A 243 -4.20 17.05 13.52
N PRO A 244 -4.81 17.75 14.50
CA PRO A 244 -5.64 18.92 14.25
C PRO A 244 -4.92 20.10 13.59
N LEU A 245 -3.62 20.29 13.90
CA LEU A 245 -2.83 21.35 13.29
C LEU A 245 -2.62 21.07 11.80
N ARG A 246 -2.16 19.85 11.49
CA ARG A 246 -1.95 19.41 10.11
C ARG A 246 -3.24 19.40 9.30
N GLU A 247 -4.36 19.00 9.90
CA GLU A 247 -5.70 19.10 9.30
C GLU A 247 -6.01 20.55 8.86
N GLN A 248 -5.79 21.54 9.73
CA GLN A 248 -6.06 22.94 9.42
C GLN A 248 -5.14 23.49 8.31
N GLU A 249 -3.86 23.09 8.30
CA GLU A 249 -2.91 23.44 7.24
C GLU A 249 -3.39 22.93 5.88
N ILE A 250 -3.80 21.65 5.81
CA ILE A 250 -4.28 21.04 4.56
C ILE A 250 -5.63 21.65 4.13
N LYS A 251 -6.55 21.93 5.07
CA LYS A 251 -7.82 22.63 4.77
C LYS A 251 -7.59 24.04 4.23
N THR A 252 -6.52 24.71 4.66
CA THR A 252 -6.12 26.01 4.12
C THR A 252 -5.52 25.89 2.72
N LEU A 253 -4.68 24.88 2.50
CA LEU A 253 -4.12 24.56 1.19
C LEU A 253 -5.24 24.26 0.16
N ALA A 254 -6.26 23.51 0.55
CA ALA A 254 -7.40 23.17 -0.30
C ALA A 254 -8.14 24.39 -0.86
N LYS A 255 -8.07 25.55 -0.19
CA LYS A 255 -8.72 26.79 -0.61
C LYS A 255 -7.86 27.67 -1.53
N THR A 256 -6.55 27.44 -1.54
CA THR A 256 -5.57 28.34 -2.17
C THR A 256 -4.89 27.71 -3.38
N LEU A 257 -4.77 26.39 -3.40
CA LEU A 257 -4.07 25.67 -4.44
C LEU A 257 -4.85 25.69 -5.77
N LYS A 258 -4.11 25.71 -6.89
CA LYS A 258 -4.67 25.66 -8.24
C LYS A 258 -4.03 24.50 -9.02
N PRO A 259 -4.83 23.72 -9.77
CA PRO A 259 -4.30 22.74 -10.71
C PRO A 259 -3.38 23.38 -11.76
N ASP A 260 -2.53 22.55 -12.37
CA ASP A 260 -1.72 22.93 -13.52
C ASP A 260 -2.57 23.10 -14.80
N GLU A 261 -1.93 23.42 -15.92
CA GLU A 261 -2.58 23.61 -17.22
C GLU A 261 -3.33 22.36 -17.75
N PHE A 262 -3.05 21.17 -17.20
CA PHE A 262 -3.75 19.93 -17.52
C PHE A 262 -4.84 19.60 -16.49
N GLY A 263 -5.10 20.49 -15.53
CA GLY A 263 -6.05 20.24 -14.45
C GLY A 263 -5.56 19.20 -13.45
N MET A 264 -4.24 19.08 -13.24
CA MET A 264 -3.62 18.09 -12.35
C MET A 264 -2.84 18.75 -11.20
N LEU A 265 -2.51 17.99 -10.16
CA LEU A 265 -1.65 18.42 -9.04
C LEU A 265 -0.48 17.44 -8.82
N PRO A 266 0.50 17.39 -9.74
CA PRO A 266 1.50 16.32 -9.79
C PRO A 266 2.35 16.22 -8.52
N PHE A 267 2.75 17.37 -7.98
CA PHE A 267 3.68 17.48 -6.84
C PHE A 267 2.95 17.66 -5.51
N ILE A 268 1.68 17.24 -5.40
CA ILE A 268 0.90 17.44 -4.17
C ILE A 268 1.56 16.77 -2.96
N ASP A 269 2.29 15.68 -3.15
CA ASP A 269 3.07 14.99 -2.11
C ASP A 269 4.19 15.88 -1.53
N GLU A 270 4.78 16.76 -2.34
CA GLU A 270 5.74 17.76 -1.85
C GLU A 270 5.07 19.05 -1.35
N ILE A 271 3.88 19.40 -1.85
CA ILE A 271 3.17 20.66 -1.51
C ILE A 271 2.32 20.50 -0.24
N MET A 272 1.64 19.38 -0.08
CA MET A 272 0.85 19.02 1.10
C MET A 272 1.71 18.27 2.13
N GLY A 273 2.77 17.62 1.68
CA GLY A 273 3.49 16.62 2.47
C GLY A 273 2.78 15.27 2.44
N VAL A 274 3.38 14.30 3.14
CA VAL A 274 2.83 12.95 3.35
C VAL A 274 2.66 12.69 4.83
N ASP A 275 1.93 11.64 5.17
CA ASP A 275 1.65 11.22 6.54
C ASP A 275 2.22 9.83 6.81
N TRP A 276 2.70 9.59 8.02
CA TRP A 276 3.12 8.25 8.44
C TRP A 276 1.89 7.34 8.55
N VAL A 277 1.91 6.21 7.83
CA VAL A 277 0.80 5.26 7.78
C VAL A 277 1.11 4.01 8.60
N ILE A 278 0.25 3.68 9.57
CA ILE A 278 0.25 2.38 10.23
C ILE A 278 -0.49 1.40 9.32
N ASP A 279 0.27 0.47 8.73
CA ASP A 279 -0.26 -0.61 7.89
C ASP A 279 0.49 -1.91 8.21
N TYR A 280 -0.26 -2.96 8.52
CA TYR A 280 0.28 -4.29 8.81
C TYR A 280 0.36 -5.19 7.58
N ASN A 281 -0.25 -4.75 6.48
CA ASN A 281 -0.12 -5.35 5.17
C ASN A 281 1.11 -4.78 4.46
N LYS A 282 1.97 -5.66 3.97
CA LYS A 282 3.23 -5.33 3.32
C LYS A 282 3.61 -6.38 2.28
N TYR A 283 4.70 -6.12 1.57
CA TYR A 283 5.24 -7.08 0.62
C TYR A 283 5.34 -8.49 1.21
N ARG A 284 4.74 -9.46 0.50
CA ARG A 284 4.59 -10.88 0.84
C ARG A 284 3.72 -11.22 2.07
N ILE A 285 3.15 -10.23 2.76
CA ILE A 285 2.43 -10.44 4.02
C ILE A 285 1.19 -9.54 4.07
N ALA A 286 0.00 -10.09 4.00
CA ALA A 286 -1.25 -9.37 4.28
C ALA A 286 -1.77 -9.86 5.64
N ARG A 287 -1.62 -9.08 6.72
CA ARG A 287 -1.83 -9.51 8.12
C ARG A 287 -3.04 -8.88 8.80
N ASP A 288 -3.54 -7.79 8.24
CA ASP A 288 -4.69 -7.07 8.76
C ASP A 288 -5.58 -6.74 7.57
N GLU A 289 -6.05 -7.77 6.87
CA GLU A 289 -6.63 -7.62 5.54
C GLU A 289 -7.97 -6.88 5.60
N SER A 290 -8.76 -7.14 6.65
CA SER A 290 -10.01 -6.45 6.98
C SER A 290 -9.80 -5.13 7.76
N GLY A 291 -8.59 -4.86 8.23
CA GLY A 291 -8.26 -3.65 9.00
C GLY A 291 -8.71 -3.67 10.46
N ASP A 292 -9.13 -4.83 10.96
CA ASP A 292 -9.70 -4.98 12.30
C ASP A 292 -8.66 -4.76 13.40
N ILE A 293 -7.40 -5.15 13.16
CA ILE A 293 -6.30 -4.90 14.11
C ILE A 293 -6.08 -3.38 14.24
N TYR A 294 -6.00 -2.65 13.12
CA TYR A 294 -5.89 -1.19 13.18
C TYR A 294 -7.11 -0.54 13.82
N LYS A 295 -8.33 -0.96 13.47
CA LYS A 295 -9.57 -0.41 14.05
C LYS A 295 -9.61 -0.60 15.57
N ALA A 296 -9.23 -1.76 16.07
CA ALA A 296 -9.17 -2.05 17.51
C ALA A 296 -8.15 -1.15 18.22
N LEU A 297 -6.92 -1.06 17.68
CA LEU A 297 -5.89 -0.15 18.21
C LEU A 297 -6.36 1.30 18.23
N ARG A 298 -6.99 1.76 17.15
CA ARG A 298 -7.53 3.11 17.06
C ARG A 298 -8.65 3.34 18.10
N SER A 299 -9.54 2.37 18.32
CA SER A 299 -10.57 2.47 19.35
C SER A 299 -9.95 2.67 20.72
N ASP A 300 -8.95 1.87 21.06
CA ASP A 300 -8.24 1.97 22.34
C ASP A 300 -7.48 3.29 22.50
N ILE A 301 -6.96 3.88 21.41
CA ILE A 301 -6.39 5.24 21.41
C ILE A 301 -7.48 6.28 21.68
N VAL A 302 -8.61 6.21 20.97
CA VAL A 302 -9.72 7.17 21.12
C VAL A 302 -10.33 7.11 22.52
N GLU A 303 -10.40 5.93 23.11
CA GLU A 303 -10.86 5.69 24.48
C GLU A 303 -9.81 6.05 25.54
N GLY A 304 -8.57 6.38 25.15
CA GLY A 304 -7.49 6.78 26.05
C GLY A 304 -6.85 5.61 26.82
N LYS A 305 -7.05 4.36 26.38
CA LYS A 305 -6.43 3.16 26.99
C LYS A 305 -4.95 3.03 26.63
N ILE A 306 -4.59 3.41 25.42
CA ILE A 306 -3.20 3.46 24.93
C ILE A 306 -2.97 4.77 24.20
N LYS A 307 -1.70 5.12 24.00
CA LYS A 307 -1.30 6.32 23.27
C LYS A 307 -1.01 6.03 21.81
N ASP A 308 -1.27 7.00 20.91
CA ASP A 308 -0.78 6.87 19.53
C ASP A 308 0.76 7.00 19.55
N PRO A 309 1.50 6.06 18.94
CA PRO A 309 2.96 6.08 18.99
C PRO A 309 3.57 7.31 18.30
N ARG A 310 2.80 8.04 17.50
CA ARG A 310 3.20 9.26 16.76
C ARG A 310 2.92 10.55 17.51
N ASP A 311 2.22 10.51 18.64
CA ASP A 311 2.01 11.69 19.48
C ASP A 311 3.36 12.30 19.88
N ILE A 312 3.46 13.64 19.87
CA ILE A 312 4.72 14.36 20.14
C ILE A 312 5.31 14.05 21.53
N ASP A 313 4.44 13.71 22.47
CA ASP A 313 4.78 13.37 23.85
C ASP A 313 4.67 11.86 24.11
N SER A 314 4.66 11.02 23.06
CA SER A 314 4.86 9.57 23.22
C SER A 314 6.29 9.26 23.64
N THR A 315 6.43 8.44 24.68
CA THR A 315 7.72 8.01 25.24
C THR A 315 8.10 6.62 24.73
N TYR A 316 9.28 6.14 25.13
CA TYR A 316 9.69 4.76 24.89
C TYR A 316 8.64 3.77 25.45
N GLU A 317 8.17 4.01 26.66
CA GLU A 317 7.21 3.16 27.37
C GLU A 317 5.85 3.12 26.66
N SER A 318 5.31 4.28 26.25
CA SER A 318 4.01 4.32 25.57
C SER A 318 4.06 3.67 24.18
N ARG A 319 5.16 3.82 23.43
CA ARG A 319 5.35 3.12 22.15
C ARG A 319 5.49 1.61 22.32
N ARG A 320 6.18 1.16 23.37
CA ARG A 320 6.28 -0.26 23.72
C ARG A 320 4.95 -0.85 24.17
N GLU A 321 4.12 -0.08 24.85
CA GLU A 321 2.76 -0.46 25.19
C GLU A 321 1.88 -0.61 23.95
N PHE A 322 1.90 0.37 23.04
CA PHE A 322 1.22 0.27 21.74
C PHE A 322 1.62 -1.01 20.99
N ASP A 323 2.92 -1.31 20.93
CA ASP A 323 3.44 -2.52 20.29
C ASP A 323 2.97 -3.82 20.97
N ARG A 324 2.77 -3.80 22.29
CA ARG A 324 2.21 -4.94 23.04
C ARG A 324 0.74 -5.17 22.69
N TYR A 325 -0.08 -4.11 22.69
CA TYR A 325 -1.48 -4.19 22.29
C TYR A 325 -1.63 -4.69 20.85
N ARG A 326 -0.80 -4.16 19.94
CA ARG A 326 -0.73 -4.62 18.55
C ARG A 326 -0.47 -6.13 18.47
N GLY A 327 0.48 -6.64 19.25
CA GLY A 327 0.78 -8.07 19.32
C GLY A 327 -0.40 -8.91 19.85
N GLY A 328 -1.12 -8.39 20.85
CA GLY A 328 -2.32 -9.03 21.39
C GLY A 328 -3.44 -9.14 20.36
N TYR A 329 -3.76 -8.04 19.67
CA TYR A 329 -4.76 -8.04 18.60
C TYR A 329 -4.35 -8.93 17.43
N TYR A 330 -3.08 -8.89 17.03
CA TYR A 330 -2.57 -9.79 16.00
C TYR A 330 -2.85 -11.26 16.33
N ASN A 331 -2.58 -11.69 17.56
CA ASN A 331 -2.82 -13.08 17.96
C ASN A 331 -4.31 -13.46 18.00
N GLY A 332 -5.20 -12.50 18.26
CA GLY A 332 -6.64 -12.74 18.41
C GLY A 332 -7.49 -12.49 17.16
N MET A 333 -7.00 -11.72 16.20
CA MET A 333 -7.79 -11.21 15.07
C MET A 333 -7.24 -11.59 13.69
N VAL A 334 -6.12 -12.32 13.63
CA VAL A 334 -5.58 -12.81 12.36
C VAL A 334 -6.58 -13.76 11.68
N THR A 335 -6.76 -13.63 10.36
CA THR A 335 -7.65 -14.51 9.61
C THR A 335 -7.20 -15.97 9.70
N GLY A 336 -8.13 -16.87 10.04
CA GLY A 336 -7.88 -18.29 10.31
C GLY A 336 -7.62 -19.15 9.07
N TYR A 337 -6.65 -18.78 8.21
CA TYR A 337 -6.33 -19.55 7.00
C TYR A 337 -5.73 -20.94 7.26
N GLY A 338 -5.40 -21.28 8.51
CA GLY A 338 -4.98 -22.64 8.89
C GLY A 338 -6.13 -23.57 9.30
N THR A 339 -7.36 -23.05 9.36
CA THR A 339 -8.55 -23.83 9.72
C THR A 339 -9.29 -24.23 8.45
N ASP A 340 -9.77 -25.46 8.38
CA ASP A 340 -10.58 -25.95 7.25
C ASP A 340 -11.96 -25.29 7.23
N THR A 341 -12.59 -25.28 6.06
CA THR A 341 -13.88 -24.63 5.85
C THR A 341 -15.01 -25.48 6.47
N PRO A 342 -15.83 -24.92 7.37
CA PRO A 342 -16.95 -25.64 8.00
C PRO A 342 -18.00 -26.13 6.99
N ASN A 343 -18.58 -27.31 7.23
CA ASN A 343 -19.60 -27.92 6.38
C ASN A 343 -20.96 -27.20 6.42
N ASP A 344 -21.21 -26.39 7.45
CA ASP A 344 -22.43 -25.62 7.65
C ASP A 344 -22.45 -24.29 6.88
N TRP A 345 -21.31 -23.86 6.33
CA TRP A 345 -21.26 -22.75 5.39
C TRP A 345 -22.01 -23.08 4.10
N SER A 346 -22.63 -22.07 3.49
CA SER A 346 -23.13 -22.17 2.12
C SER A 346 -21.98 -22.33 1.12
N GLU A 347 -22.30 -22.80 -0.09
CA GLU A 347 -21.31 -22.92 -1.16
C GLU A 347 -20.77 -21.54 -1.57
N GLU A 348 -21.64 -20.53 -1.57
CA GLU A 348 -21.29 -19.15 -1.87
C GLU A 348 -20.33 -18.54 -0.84
N GLU A 349 -20.53 -18.79 0.45
CA GLU A 349 -19.63 -18.33 1.53
C GLU A 349 -18.25 -18.99 1.43
N ALA A 350 -18.21 -20.31 1.25
CA ALA A 350 -16.96 -21.05 1.07
C ALA A 350 -16.18 -20.56 -0.15
N GLN A 351 -16.87 -20.35 -1.28
CA GLN A 351 -16.24 -19.83 -2.49
C GLN A 351 -15.77 -18.38 -2.33
N LEU A 352 -16.53 -17.52 -1.64
CA LEU A 352 -16.11 -16.15 -1.34
C LEU A 352 -14.85 -16.11 -0.47
N PHE A 353 -14.74 -16.99 0.52
CA PHE A 353 -13.55 -17.09 1.37
C PHE A 353 -12.31 -17.50 0.56
N ASN A 354 -12.46 -18.50 -0.32
CA ASN A 354 -11.39 -18.92 -1.24
C ASN A 354 -10.93 -17.79 -2.16
N ASP A 355 -11.88 -17.07 -2.77
CA ASP A 355 -11.54 -15.98 -3.68
C ASP A 355 -10.94 -14.78 -2.96
N THR A 356 -11.35 -14.53 -1.71
CA THR A 356 -10.77 -13.50 -0.84
C THR A 356 -9.34 -13.86 -0.43
N LEU A 357 -9.07 -15.12 -0.07
CA LEU A 357 -7.72 -15.64 0.18
C LEU A 357 -6.80 -15.41 -1.03
N ILE A 358 -7.26 -15.73 -2.22
CA ILE A 358 -6.51 -15.51 -3.47
C ILE A 358 -6.27 -14.01 -3.69
N LEU A 359 -7.28 -13.16 -3.45
CA LEU A 359 -7.14 -11.71 -3.58
C LEU A 359 -6.10 -11.15 -2.59
N HIS A 360 -6.09 -11.61 -1.34
CA HIS A 360 -5.08 -11.23 -0.35
C HIS A 360 -3.67 -11.66 -0.76
N ALA A 361 -3.52 -12.85 -1.36
CA ALA A 361 -2.24 -13.28 -1.94
C ALA A 361 -1.78 -12.35 -3.07
N LYS A 362 -2.68 -11.97 -3.99
CA LYS A 362 -2.36 -11.04 -5.09
C LYS A 362 -1.95 -9.67 -4.56
N LEU A 363 -2.66 -9.14 -3.56
CA LEU A 363 -2.31 -7.88 -2.89
C LEU A 363 -0.93 -7.95 -2.22
N ALA A 364 -0.65 -9.02 -1.48
CA ALA A 364 0.65 -9.24 -0.85
C ALA A 364 1.79 -9.37 -1.90
N ALA A 365 1.53 -10.02 -3.03
CA ALA A 365 2.48 -10.24 -4.11
C ALA A 365 2.78 -8.98 -4.93
N LEU A 366 1.78 -8.11 -5.10
CA LEU A 366 1.88 -6.88 -5.91
C LEU A 366 2.18 -5.62 -5.09
N THR A 367 2.17 -5.70 -3.76
CA THR A 367 2.64 -4.61 -2.90
C THR A 367 4.15 -4.40 -3.10
N PRO A 368 4.62 -3.18 -3.42
CA PRO A 368 6.05 -2.93 -3.60
C PRO A 368 6.88 -3.26 -2.34
N PRO A 369 8.08 -3.85 -2.46
CA PRO A 369 8.95 -4.17 -1.32
C PRO A 369 9.25 -2.95 -0.44
N GLN A 370 9.58 -1.82 -1.09
CA GLN A 370 9.88 -0.53 -0.45
C GLN A 370 8.62 0.27 -0.08
N GLY A 371 7.43 -0.30 -0.25
CA GLY A 371 6.15 0.37 -0.03
C GLY A 371 5.84 1.47 -1.04
N TYR A 372 4.72 2.14 -0.83
CA TYR A 372 4.23 3.21 -1.69
C TYR A 372 4.93 4.55 -1.37
N PRO A 373 5.26 5.39 -2.37
CA PRO A 373 6.02 6.62 -2.17
C PRO A 373 5.27 7.70 -1.38
N ASN A 374 3.96 7.85 -1.59
CA ASN A 374 3.14 8.88 -0.95
C ASN A 374 2.42 8.38 0.32
N ALA A 375 2.65 7.12 0.70
CA ALA A 375 2.07 6.49 1.89
C ALA A 375 3.18 5.75 2.67
N PRO A 376 4.16 6.48 3.24
CA PRO A 376 5.27 5.87 3.92
C PRO A 376 4.81 5.16 5.21
N ARG A 377 5.25 3.93 5.40
CA ARG A 377 4.91 3.16 6.59
C ARG A 377 5.57 3.75 7.83
N TYR A 378 4.80 3.85 8.91
CA TYR A 378 5.30 4.18 10.24
C TYR A 378 6.02 2.97 10.85
N PHE A 379 7.17 3.23 11.48
CA PHE A 379 7.81 2.29 12.39
C PHE A 379 7.92 2.96 13.76
N THR A 380 7.57 2.24 14.83
CA THR A 380 8.04 2.67 16.15
C THR A 380 9.58 2.66 16.13
N PRO A 381 10.24 3.72 16.63
CA PRO A 381 11.70 3.77 16.72
C PRO A 381 12.30 2.50 17.34
N GLU A 382 11.61 1.92 18.32
CA GLU A 382 12.01 0.72 19.05
C GLU A 382 11.94 -0.55 18.19
N ASN A 383 10.91 -0.69 17.33
CA ASN A 383 10.86 -1.81 16.38
C ASN A 383 11.94 -1.66 15.30
N LEU A 384 12.22 -0.45 14.83
CA LEU A 384 13.30 -0.21 13.87
C LEU A 384 14.65 -0.66 14.44
N GLU A 385 14.91 -0.33 15.71
CA GLU A 385 16.09 -0.79 16.45
C GLU A 385 16.15 -2.31 16.60
N TRP A 386 15.00 -2.96 16.83
CA TRP A 386 14.91 -4.42 16.90
C TRP A 386 15.36 -5.09 15.59
N TYR A 387 14.97 -4.54 14.43
CA TYR A 387 15.41 -5.03 13.12
C TYR A 387 16.90 -4.78 12.90
N TYR A 388 17.39 -3.59 13.25
CA TYR A 388 18.80 -3.22 13.11
C TYR A 388 19.70 -4.18 13.91
N LYS A 389 19.42 -4.37 15.20
CA LYS A 389 20.19 -5.27 16.09
C LYS A 389 20.18 -6.75 15.68
N ARG A 390 19.31 -7.14 14.75
CA ARG A 390 19.18 -8.52 14.27
C ARG A 390 19.74 -8.72 12.86
N HIS A 391 20.44 -7.73 12.30
CA HIS A 391 20.87 -7.74 10.90
C HIS A 391 19.70 -7.94 9.93
N LYS A 392 18.53 -7.33 10.23
CA LYS A 392 17.29 -7.44 9.43
C LYS A 392 16.75 -6.09 8.95
N LEU A 393 17.42 -4.98 9.24
CA LEU A 393 17.02 -3.66 8.77
C LEU A 393 17.55 -3.43 7.35
N ASP A 394 16.68 -3.64 6.37
CA ASP A 394 17.00 -3.44 4.96
C ASP A 394 17.05 -1.95 4.63
N ARG A 395 18.24 -1.45 4.27
CA ARG A 395 18.48 -0.04 3.96
C ARG A 395 17.66 0.47 2.79
N LEU A 396 17.24 -0.42 1.89
CA LEU A 396 16.41 -0.04 0.75
C LEU A 396 14.99 0.33 1.20
N LEU A 397 14.58 0.04 2.43
CA LEU A 397 13.29 0.45 2.96
C LEU A 397 13.28 1.90 3.50
N ASP A 398 14.39 2.64 3.41
CA ASP A 398 14.42 4.05 3.82
C ASP A 398 13.41 4.86 2.99
N PRO A 399 12.39 5.48 3.63
CA PRO A 399 11.32 6.16 2.92
C PRO A 399 11.82 7.40 2.16
N ARG A 400 13.02 7.91 2.46
CA ARG A 400 13.63 9.07 1.82
C ARG A 400 14.24 8.77 0.45
N ILE A 401 14.32 7.50 0.06
CA ILE A 401 14.76 7.10 -1.29
C ILE A 401 13.78 7.67 -2.32
N PRO A 402 14.25 8.49 -3.29
CA PRO A 402 13.41 9.05 -4.35
C PRO A 402 12.60 7.97 -5.08
N ALA A 403 11.35 8.28 -5.44
CA ALA A 403 10.45 7.31 -6.05
C ALA A 403 11.06 6.64 -7.29
N ILE A 404 11.78 7.39 -8.12
CA ILE A 404 12.42 6.89 -9.35
C ILE A 404 13.54 5.88 -9.09
N TYR A 405 14.12 5.84 -7.89
CA TYR A 405 15.20 4.93 -7.50
C TYR A 405 14.70 3.71 -6.73
N ARG A 406 13.38 3.62 -6.49
CA ARG A 406 12.78 2.42 -5.91
C ARG A 406 12.78 1.26 -6.92
N TYR A 407 12.85 0.05 -6.40
CA TYR A 407 12.96 -1.22 -7.10
C TYR A 407 11.83 -1.46 -8.10
N ASN A 408 10.60 -1.08 -7.74
CA ASN A 408 9.42 -1.25 -8.58
C ASN A 408 9.27 -0.17 -9.67
N PHE A 409 10.16 0.84 -9.71
CA PHE A 409 10.12 1.87 -10.74
C PHE A 409 10.75 1.33 -12.05
N PRO A 410 10.08 1.47 -13.21
CA PRO A 410 10.58 0.89 -14.46
C PRO A 410 11.95 1.44 -14.88
N GLU A 411 12.89 0.54 -15.19
CA GLU A 411 14.25 0.94 -15.59
C GLU A 411 14.26 1.68 -16.93
N ASP A 412 13.37 1.33 -17.87
CA ASP A 412 13.26 2.04 -19.15
C ASP A 412 12.83 3.49 -18.96
N LEU A 413 11.90 3.75 -18.04
CA LEU A 413 11.45 5.09 -17.69
C LEU A 413 12.55 5.85 -16.94
N ARG A 414 13.26 5.19 -16.02
CA ARG A 414 14.43 5.77 -15.34
C ARG A 414 15.51 6.18 -16.34
N ALA A 415 15.78 5.35 -17.35
CA ALA A 415 16.73 5.66 -18.41
C ALA A 415 16.29 6.86 -19.25
N LYS A 416 14.99 6.97 -19.59
CA LYS A 416 14.42 8.14 -20.28
C LYS A 416 14.60 9.43 -19.49
N ILE A 417 14.33 9.41 -18.17
CA ILE A 417 14.52 10.56 -17.29
C ILE A 417 16.00 10.99 -17.26
N ARG A 418 16.93 10.04 -17.13
CA ARG A 418 18.38 10.31 -17.14
C ARG A 418 18.85 10.87 -18.49
N ALA A 419 18.36 10.32 -19.60
CA ALA A 419 18.68 10.80 -20.94
C ALA A 419 18.21 12.25 -21.14
N TYR A 420 16.97 12.55 -20.74
CA TYR A 420 16.41 13.90 -20.79
C TYR A 420 17.24 14.88 -19.93
N ALA A 421 17.61 14.49 -18.71
CA ALA A 421 18.45 15.32 -17.84
C ALA A 421 19.80 15.63 -18.47
N LYS A 422 20.43 14.65 -19.11
CA LYS A 422 21.71 14.81 -19.82
C LYS A 422 21.58 15.75 -21.02
N GLU A 423 20.56 15.56 -21.85
CA GLU A 423 20.30 16.40 -23.04
C GLU A 423 20.08 17.87 -22.67
N HIS A 424 19.37 18.12 -21.56
CA HIS A 424 19.02 19.46 -21.10
C HIS A 424 19.94 20.02 -20.00
N ASN A 425 21.08 19.38 -19.73
CA ASN A 425 22.07 19.80 -18.72
C ASN A 425 21.49 20.02 -17.30
N ILE A 426 20.52 19.20 -16.90
CA ILE A 426 19.89 19.27 -15.58
C ILE A 426 20.78 18.55 -14.56
N LYS A 427 21.19 19.27 -13.51
CA LYS A 427 22.00 18.75 -12.39
C LYS A 427 21.12 18.56 -11.16
N GLU A 428 21.38 17.50 -10.39
CA GLU A 428 20.68 17.18 -9.12
C GLU A 428 20.94 18.19 -7.98
#